data_AF-A0A0Q9QUN4-F1
#
_entry.id   AF-A0A0Q9QUN4-F1
#
_cell.length_a   1.000
_cell.length_b   1.000
_cell.length_c   1.000
_cell.angle_alpha   90.00
_cell.angle_beta   90.00
_cell.angle_gamma   90.00
#
_symmetry.space_group_name_H-M   'P 1'
#
loop_
_entity.id
_entity.type
_entity.pdbx_description
1 polymer ?
#
loop_
_entity_poly.entity_id
_entity_poly.type
_entity_poly.pdbx_seq_one_letter_code
_entity_poly.pdbx_strand_id
1 'polypeptide(L)'
;MSIPIGSGRGLSNLEGHTDFDIVWPWNREGGLRRGATAVLRVKNEAPSMRFVLPPLLRACDHVLVVDNGSDDGTGEAARAAAADAGLPDRLTLAEYPFSVARAGAEHLAVNERSVHSLAYFYNWCFSHVRTRYSWKWDGDMVLTTEGEVSLADLSWQIGMTDAVVRIPRHGLYIKDDTTAYLDLGLRNIEEWGFPMSPDFVYSKAPEWEIRTTPETFRMFALPQGLVVELKYLDGDEFAHWTDPASFATSIRNRRKRREWTVFNALNNGEVPEGVTEIVAPAGVHVVDHVTHAWLPRAPRPFAVDDPDHAKLHLRA
;
A
#
# COMPACT_ATOMS: atom_id res chain seq x y z
N MET A 1 -27.21 -19.23 7.43
CA MET A 1 -27.09 -17.85 6.94
C MET A 1 -25.88 -17.26 7.65
N SER A 2 -24.73 -17.21 6.98
CA SER A 2 -23.56 -16.52 7.55
C SER A 2 -23.85 -15.02 7.50
N ILE A 3 -23.69 -14.35 8.63
CA ILE A 3 -23.69 -12.90 8.73
C ILE A 3 -22.47 -12.42 7.89
N PRO A 4 -22.65 -11.57 6.86
CA PRO A 4 -21.51 -11.04 6.11
C PRO A 4 -20.48 -10.45 7.06
N ILE A 5 -19.19 -10.67 6.79
CA ILE A 5 -18.08 -10.25 7.67
C ILE A 5 -18.22 -8.77 8.09
N GLY A 6 -18.68 -7.88 7.20
CA GLY A 6 -18.88 -6.45 7.50
C GLY A 6 -20.15 -6.07 8.26
N SER A 7 -21.02 -7.01 8.62
CA SER A 7 -22.28 -6.73 9.31
C SER A 7 -22.20 -6.99 10.83
N GLY A 8 -23.09 -6.36 11.59
CA GLY A 8 -23.07 -6.43 13.07
C GLY A 8 -22.14 -5.39 13.71
N ARG A 9 -21.80 -5.59 14.99
CA ARG A 9 -20.98 -4.65 15.78
C ARG A 9 -19.47 -4.79 15.53
N GLY A 10 -19.02 -5.96 15.08
CA GLY A 10 -17.61 -6.31 15.04
C GLY A 10 -17.36 -7.79 14.76
N LEU A 11 -16.12 -8.25 14.92
CA LEU A 11 -15.69 -9.64 14.75
C LEU A 11 -14.80 -10.10 15.90
N SER A 12 -15.16 -11.21 16.55
CA SER A 12 -14.26 -11.90 17.47
C SER A 12 -13.38 -12.92 16.75
N ASN A 13 -12.11 -13.00 17.15
CA ASN A 13 -11.17 -13.99 16.60
C ASN A 13 -11.36 -15.38 17.22
N LEU A 14 -10.86 -16.41 16.52
CA LEU A 14 -10.96 -17.80 16.96
C LEU A 14 -10.05 -18.14 18.14
N GLU A 15 -8.96 -17.40 18.29
CA GLU A 15 -7.95 -17.60 19.32
C GLU A 15 -8.37 -17.05 20.70
N GLY A 16 -9.43 -16.22 20.74
CA GLY A 16 -9.96 -15.63 21.97
C GLY A 16 -9.19 -14.43 22.49
N HIS A 17 -8.34 -13.80 21.67
CA HIS A 17 -7.60 -12.59 22.02
C HIS A 17 -8.51 -11.36 21.96
N THR A 18 -9.23 -11.05 23.04
CA THR A 18 -10.26 -10.00 23.05
C THR A 18 -9.75 -8.60 22.74
N ASP A 19 -8.47 -8.30 23.03
CA ASP A 19 -7.86 -7.00 22.72
C ASP A 19 -7.66 -6.79 21.20
N PHE A 20 -7.77 -7.88 20.43
CA PHE A 20 -7.70 -7.89 18.97
C PHE A 20 -9.05 -8.14 18.31
N ASP A 21 -10.15 -8.16 19.09
CA ASP A 21 -11.48 -8.19 18.51
C ASP A 21 -11.73 -6.90 17.72
N ILE A 22 -12.31 -7.06 16.53
CA ILE A 22 -12.59 -5.94 15.64
C ILE A 22 -13.89 -5.28 16.10
N VAL A 23 -13.83 -3.98 16.39
CA VAL A 23 -15.02 -3.14 16.51
C VAL A 23 -15.07 -2.21 15.32
N TRP A 24 -16.13 -2.31 14.53
CA TRP A 24 -16.23 -1.53 13.30
C TRP A 24 -16.26 -0.03 13.58
N PRO A 25 -15.51 0.78 12.83
CA PRO A 25 -15.30 2.17 13.19
C PRO A 25 -16.56 3.03 12.98
N TRP A 26 -17.45 2.66 12.06
CA TRP A 26 -18.77 3.30 11.89
C TRP A 26 -19.77 2.98 13.02
N ASN A 27 -19.51 1.96 13.83
CA ASN A 27 -20.34 1.61 14.99
C ASN A 27 -19.89 2.29 16.29
N ARG A 28 -18.74 2.98 16.28
CA ARG A 28 -18.22 3.68 17.46
C ARG A 28 -19.04 4.92 17.76
N GLU A 29 -19.09 5.28 19.04
CA GLU A 29 -19.71 6.54 19.48
C GLU A 29 -19.07 7.74 18.77
N GLY A 30 -19.89 8.68 18.30
CA GLY A 30 -19.44 9.82 17.47
C GLY A 30 -19.25 9.51 15.98
N GLY A 31 -19.24 8.24 15.57
CA GLY A 31 -19.12 7.82 14.19
C GLY A 31 -17.82 8.28 13.50
N LEU A 32 -17.82 8.26 12.17
CA LEU A 32 -16.66 8.63 11.35
C LEU A 32 -16.63 10.14 11.05
N ARG A 33 -15.51 10.80 11.37
CA ARG A 33 -15.27 12.20 11.01
C ARG A 33 -14.93 12.35 9.52
N ARG A 34 -15.14 13.53 8.95
CA ARG A 34 -14.65 13.85 7.59
C ARG A 34 -13.13 13.76 7.53
N GLY A 35 -12.60 13.52 6.33
CA GLY A 35 -11.17 13.40 6.07
C GLY A 35 -10.75 11.99 5.66
N ALA A 36 -9.43 11.78 5.59
CA ALA A 36 -8.81 10.52 5.18
C ALA A 36 -7.70 10.08 6.15
N THR A 37 -7.59 8.77 6.37
CA THR A 37 -6.50 8.14 7.12
C THR A 37 -5.69 7.25 6.19
N ALA A 38 -4.38 7.46 6.09
CA ALA A 38 -3.50 6.47 5.49
C ALA A 38 -3.20 5.35 6.49
N VAL A 39 -3.37 4.10 6.05
CA VAL A 39 -3.16 2.90 6.86
C VAL A 39 -2.00 2.11 6.24
N LEU A 40 -0.84 2.22 6.87
CA LEU A 40 0.36 1.46 6.51
C LEU A 40 0.39 0.20 7.35
N ARG A 41 0.68 -0.92 6.70
CA ARG A 41 0.91 -2.21 7.36
C ARG A 41 2.34 -2.57 7.02
N VAL A 42 3.20 -2.60 8.03
CA VAL A 42 4.64 -2.65 7.84
C VAL A 42 5.22 -3.85 8.58
N LYS A 43 6.28 -4.41 7.99
CA LYS A 43 7.12 -5.41 8.63
C LYS A 43 8.52 -5.27 8.07
N ASN A 44 9.47 -4.85 8.91
CA ASN A 44 10.86 -4.66 8.55
C ASN A 44 11.07 -3.65 7.40
N GLU A 45 10.52 -2.44 7.58
CA GLU A 45 10.49 -1.34 6.60
C GLU A 45 11.19 -0.08 7.14
N ALA A 46 12.07 -0.20 8.13
CA ALA A 46 12.71 0.95 8.78
C ALA A 46 13.41 1.90 7.78
N PRO A 47 14.13 1.43 6.74
CA PRO A 47 14.78 2.30 5.76
C PRO A 47 13.80 3.18 4.96
N SER A 48 12.58 2.67 4.72
CA SER A 48 11.54 3.31 3.90
C SER A 48 10.85 4.46 4.64
N MET A 49 10.74 4.39 5.97
CA MET A 49 9.89 5.29 6.78
C MET A 49 10.23 6.78 6.61
N ARG A 50 11.51 7.12 6.42
CA ARG A 50 11.96 8.51 6.22
C ARG A 50 11.45 9.13 4.91
N PHE A 51 11.12 8.31 3.92
CA PHE A 51 10.59 8.76 2.63
C PHE A 51 9.07 8.67 2.57
N VAL A 52 8.50 7.60 3.11
CA VAL A 52 7.07 7.29 3.00
C VAL A 52 6.22 8.21 3.88
N LEU A 53 6.60 8.41 5.14
CA LEU A 53 5.73 9.06 6.12
C LEU A 53 5.57 10.58 5.94
N PRO A 54 6.63 11.37 5.68
CA PRO A 54 6.49 12.83 5.62
C PRO A 54 5.41 13.33 4.63
N PRO A 55 5.34 12.87 3.37
CA PRO A 55 4.29 13.34 2.46
C PRO A 55 2.90 12.85 2.87
N LEU A 56 2.75 11.65 3.45
CA LEU A 56 1.45 11.16 3.94
C LEU A 56 0.93 11.96 5.13
N LEU A 57 1.81 12.32 6.07
CA LEU A 57 1.45 13.12 7.24
C LEU A 57 0.96 14.52 6.85
N ARG A 58 1.52 15.09 5.76
CA ARG A 58 1.08 16.37 5.20
C ARG A 58 -0.21 16.25 4.40
N ALA A 59 -0.39 15.16 3.64
CA ALA A 59 -1.54 14.98 2.77
C ALA A 59 -2.82 14.44 3.46
N CYS A 60 -2.68 13.64 4.52
CA CYS A 60 -3.81 13.02 5.22
C CYS A 60 -4.14 13.71 6.54
N ASP A 61 -5.37 13.54 7.02
CA ASP A 61 -5.80 13.98 8.36
C ASP A 61 -5.20 13.13 9.48
N HIS A 62 -4.81 11.90 9.16
CA HIS A 62 -4.20 10.96 10.08
C HIS A 62 -3.38 9.91 9.33
N VAL A 63 -2.33 9.40 9.95
CA VAL A 63 -1.56 8.26 9.48
C VAL A 63 -1.53 7.20 10.59
N LEU A 64 -1.96 5.99 10.24
CA LEU A 64 -1.87 4.81 11.09
C LEU A 64 -0.78 3.91 10.52
N VAL A 65 0.24 3.63 11.31
CA VAL A 65 1.23 2.59 11.04
C VAL A 65 0.90 1.40 11.94
N VAL A 66 0.71 0.23 11.34
CA VAL A 66 0.57 -1.04 12.04
C VAL A 66 1.84 -1.86 11.82
N ASP A 67 2.63 -2.00 12.87
CA ASP A 67 3.85 -2.80 12.87
C ASP A 67 3.52 -4.27 13.14
N ASN A 68 3.77 -5.14 12.16
CA ASN A 68 3.52 -6.57 12.27
C ASN A 68 4.76 -7.34 12.77
N GLY A 69 5.23 -6.95 13.95
CA GLY A 69 6.32 -7.62 14.66
C GLY A 69 7.66 -7.46 13.96
N SER A 70 8.00 -6.22 13.59
CA SER A 70 9.31 -5.89 13.03
C SER A 70 10.43 -6.06 14.06
N ASP A 71 11.62 -6.39 13.58
CA ASP A 71 12.84 -6.55 14.38
C ASP A 71 13.99 -5.63 13.92
N ASP A 72 13.74 -4.73 12.98
CA ASP A 72 14.70 -3.79 12.39
C ASP A 72 14.58 -2.34 12.92
N GLY A 73 13.68 -2.10 13.89
CA GLY A 73 13.39 -0.77 14.42
C GLY A 73 12.39 0.06 13.59
N THR A 74 11.55 -0.58 12.77
CA THR A 74 10.51 0.08 11.96
C THR A 74 9.64 1.03 12.79
N GLY A 75 9.18 0.62 13.97
CA GLY A 75 8.36 1.45 14.85
C GLY A 75 9.07 2.74 15.31
N GLU A 76 10.34 2.65 15.71
CA GLU A 76 11.18 3.80 16.07
C GLU A 76 11.42 4.72 14.87
N ALA A 77 11.72 4.15 13.71
CA ALA A 77 11.91 4.89 12.46
C ALA A 77 10.64 5.67 12.07
N ALA A 78 9.46 5.06 12.24
CA ALA A 78 8.20 5.72 11.96
C ALA A 78 7.96 6.94 12.88
N ARG A 79 8.24 6.79 14.18
CA ARG A 79 8.12 7.90 15.15
C ARG A 79 9.13 9.01 14.86
N ALA A 80 10.38 8.65 14.53
CA ALA A 80 11.42 9.61 14.18
C ALA A 80 11.03 10.41 12.93
N ALA A 81 10.59 9.75 11.86
CA ALA A 81 10.16 10.41 10.63
C ALA A 81 8.99 11.39 10.86
N ALA A 82 8.03 11.04 11.73
CA ALA A 82 6.94 11.95 12.06
C ALA A 82 7.39 13.14 12.91
N ALA A 83 8.34 12.94 13.84
CA ALA A 83 8.93 14.01 14.64
C ALA A 83 9.74 14.97 13.75
N ASP A 84 10.57 14.44 12.85
CA ASP A 84 11.38 15.21 11.90
C ASP A 84 10.49 16.02 10.93
N ALA A 85 9.34 15.47 10.55
CA ALA A 85 8.33 16.18 9.77
C ALA A 85 7.53 17.22 10.58
N GLY A 86 7.71 17.29 11.90
CA GLY A 86 6.98 18.20 12.78
C GLY A 86 5.49 17.86 12.96
N LEU A 87 5.10 16.61 12.70
CA LEU A 87 3.70 16.14 12.71
C LEU A 87 3.48 14.87 13.56
N PRO A 88 4.08 14.73 14.76
CA PRO A 88 3.95 13.51 15.56
C PRO A 88 2.50 13.25 16.04
N ASP A 89 1.69 14.30 16.18
CA ASP A 89 0.29 14.26 16.58
C ASP A 89 -0.63 13.65 15.51
N ARG A 90 -0.17 13.59 14.26
CA ARG A 90 -0.88 12.96 13.14
C ARG A 90 -0.58 11.47 12.97
N LEU A 91 0.38 10.93 13.72
CA LEU A 91 0.76 9.53 13.65
C LEU A 91 0.11 8.73 14.79
N THR A 92 -0.39 7.54 14.48
CA THR A 92 -0.60 6.47 15.45
C THR A 92 0.21 5.27 15.03
N LEU A 93 0.98 4.72 15.96
CA LEU A 93 1.66 3.45 15.81
C LEU A 93 0.91 2.40 16.64
N ALA A 94 0.51 1.31 16.01
CA ALA A 94 -0.08 0.15 16.65
C ALA A 94 0.77 -1.09 16.36
N GLU A 95 0.77 -2.05 17.27
CA GLU A 95 1.52 -3.29 17.15
C GLU A 95 0.55 -4.45 16.92
N TYR A 96 0.89 -5.34 15.98
CA TYR A 96 0.17 -6.57 15.72
C TYR A 96 1.12 -7.76 15.87
N PRO A 97 1.14 -8.44 17.04
CA PRO A 97 2.21 -9.36 17.43
C PRO A 97 2.03 -10.79 16.89
N PHE A 98 1.14 -11.01 15.92
CA PHE A 98 0.85 -12.33 15.37
C PHE A 98 1.52 -12.54 14.03
N SER A 99 2.02 -13.75 13.77
CA SER A 99 2.49 -14.14 12.44
C SER A 99 1.31 -14.21 11.47
N VAL A 100 1.22 -13.24 10.56
CA VAL A 100 0.17 -13.20 9.54
C VAL A 100 0.55 -14.09 8.36
N ALA A 101 -0.41 -14.86 7.86
CA ALA A 101 -0.24 -15.76 6.72
C ALA A 101 0.20 -15.00 5.46
N ARG A 102 1.20 -15.55 4.75
CA ARG A 102 1.66 -15.00 3.47
C ARG A 102 0.63 -15.21 2.37
N ALA A 103 0.66 -14.35 1.35
CA ALA A 103 -0.17 -14.52 0.17
C ALA A 103 0.09 -15.89 -0.50
N GLY A 104 -0.96 -16.51 -1.06
CA GLY A 104 -0.91 -17.83 -1.67
C GLY A 104 -1.45 -18.94 -0.77
N ALA A 105 -0.74 -20.06 -0.71
CA ALA A 105 -1.24 -21.29 -0.07
C ALA A 105 -1.43 -21.15 1.45
N GLU A 106 -0.55 -20.39 2.13
CA GLU A 106 -0.70 -20.08 3.55
C GLU A 106 -1.98 -19.29 3.80
N HIS A 107 -2.19 -18.20 3.05
CA HIS A 107 -3.43 -17.44 3.09
C HIS A 107 -4.61 -18.38 2.92
N LEU A 108 -4.66 -19.17 1.85
CA LEU A 108 -5.78 -20.08 1.57
C LEU A 108 -6.10 -21.02 2.75
N ALA A 109 -5.08 -21.57 3.40
CA ALA A 109 -5.21 -22.54 4.48
C ALA A 109 -5.69 -21.94 5.81
N VAL A 110 -5.37 -20.67 6.11
CA VAL A 110 -5.70 -20.04 7.39
C VAL A 110 -7.16 -19.57 7.43
N ASN A 111 -7.90 -19.91 8.49
CA ASN A 111 -9.30 -19.49 8.63
C ASN A 111 -9.43 -17.95 8.66
N GLU A 112 -10.42 -17.38 7.97
CA GLU A 112 -10.63 -15.92 7.87
C GLU A 112 -10.89 -15.21 9.21
N ARG A 113 -11.29 -15.95 10.25
CA ARG A 113 -11.52 -15.44 11.61
C ARG A 113 -10.33 -15.63 12.55
N SER A 114 -9.23 -16.19 12.08
CA SER A 114 -7.99 -16.31 12.84
C SER A 114 -7.25 -14.97 12.88
N VAL A 115 -6.62 -14.63 14.00
CA VAL A 115 -5.66 -13.51 14.08
C VAL A 115 -4.48 -13.66 13.12
N HIS A 116 -4.20 -14.88 12.66
CA HIS A 116 -3.17 -15.16 11.66
C HIS A 116 -3.65 -14.92 10.22
N SER A 117 -4.94 -14.63 10.00
CA SER A 117 -5.48 -14.40 8.68
C SER A 117 -5.13 -13.02 8.14
N LEU A 118 -4.68 -12.95 6.89
CA LEU A 118 -4.47 -11.69 6.20
C LEU A 118 -5.76 -10.85 6.15
N ALA A 119 -6.91 -11.46 5.89
CA ALA A 119 -8.19 -10.73 5.87
C ALA A 119 -8.58 -10.17 7.25
N TYR A 120 -8.35 -10.95 8.32
CA TYR A 120 -8.59 -10.49 9.70
C TYR A 120 -7.63 -9.36 10.07
N PHE A 121 -6.34 -9.54 9.82
CA PHE A 121 -5.30 -8.54 10.06
C PHE A 121 -5.63 -7.20 9.40
N TYR A 122 -6.01 -7.21 8.13
CA TYR A 122 -6.43 -5.99 7.45
C TYR A 122 -7.68 -5.38 8.08
N ASN A 123 -8.73 -6.16 8.34
CA ASN A 123 -9.92 -5.61 9.01
C ASN A 123 -9.60 -5.03 10.39
N TRP A 124 -8.69 -5.64 11.15
CA TRP A 124 -8.20 -5.11 12.42
C TRP A 124 -7.48 -3.78 12.22
N CYS A 125 -6.53 -3.68 11.29
CA CYS A 125 -5.84 -2.43 10.95
C CYS A 125 -6.84 -1.30 10.65
N PHE A 126 -7.79 -1.56 9.75
CA PHE A 126 -8.78 -0.56 9.34
C PHE A 126 -9.85 -0.29 10.40
N SER A 127 -9.99 -1.14 11.42
CA SER A 127 -10.86 -0.87 12.56
C SER A 127 -10.39 0.34 13.37
N HIS A 128 -9.11 0.70 13.33
CA HIS A 128 -8.58 1.87 14.03
C HIS A 128 -8.89 3.20 13.33
N VAL A 129 -9.30 3.17 12.06
CA VAL A 129 -9.61 4.37 11.28
C VAL A 129 -10.77 5.12 11.91
N ARG A 130 -10.66 6.46 11.98
CA ARG A 130 -11.71 7.34 12.51
C ARG A 130 -12.31 8.26 11.45
N THR A 131 -11.76 8.25 10.24
CA THR A 131 -12.17 9.10 9.13
C THR A 131 -13.11 8.36 8.18
N ARG A 132 -13.92 9.09 7.42
CA ARG A 132 -14.85 8.54 6.42
C ARG A 132 -14.15 7.89 5.23
N TYR A 133 -12.88 8.21 5.02
CA TYR A 133 -12.08 7.64 3.96
C TYR A 133 -10.80 7.03 4.50
N SER A 134 -10.29 6.01 3.80
CA SER A 134 -9.04 5.34 4.13
C SER A 134 -8.21 5.10 2.89
N TRP A 135 -6.90 5.26 3.03
CA TRP A 135 -5.92 4.84 2.04
C TRP A 135 -5.25 3.57 2.54
N LYS A 136 -5.40 2.45 1.82
CA LYS A 136 -4.48 1.32 1.92
C LYS A 136 -3.13 1.83 1.43
N TRP A 137 -2.08 1.61 2.20
CA TRP A 137 -0.74 2.03 1.82
C TRP A 137 0.27 0.98 2.25
N ASP A 138 1.29 0.77 1.43
CA ASP A 138 2.37 -0.17 1.72
C ASP A 138 3.59 0.59 2.27
N GLY A 139 4.43 -0.09 3.06
CA GLY A 139 5.56 0.50 3.79
C GLY A 139 6.67 1.05 2.89
N ASP A 140 6.62 0.74 1.61
CA ASP A 140 7.56 1.03 0.54
C ASP A 140 7.00 2.01 -0.51
N MET A 141 5.78 2.52 -0.34
CA MET A 141 5.16 3.43 -1.30
C MET A 141 5.42 4.90 -0.96
N VAL A 142 6.12 5.63 -1.85
CA VAL A 142 6.46 7.04 -1.65
C VAL A 142 5.69 7.93 -2.62
N LEU A 143 5.04 8.96 -2.10
CA LEU A 143 4.40 10.00 -2.91
C LEU A 143 5.46 10.92 -3.53
N THR A 144 5.27 11.28 -4.79
CA THR A 144 5.97 12.43 -5.39
C THR A 144 5.39 13.75 -4.88
N THR A 145 6.06 14.88 -5.14
CA THR A 145 5.51 16.21 -4.81
C THR A 145 4.11 16.42 -5.40
N GLU A 146 3.89 15.97 -6.64
CA GLU A 146 2.57 16.04 -7.28
C GLU A 146 1.58 15.06 -6.66
N GLY A 147 2.05 13.87 -6.26
CA GLY A 147 1.26 12.89 -5.54
C GLY A 147 0.76 13.40 -4.20
N GLU A 148 1.62 14.06 -3.43
CA GLU A 148 1.26 14.68 -2.15
C GLU A 148 0.14 15.70 -2.33
N VAL A 149 0.29 16.64 -3.27
CA VAL A 149 -0.73 17.66 -3.55
C VAL A 149 -2.04 17.03 -4.04
N SER A 150 -1.96 16.04 -4.93
CA SER A 150 -3.13 15.35 -5.46
C SER A 150 -3.87 14.57 -4.38
N LEU A 151 -3.14 13.89 -3.49
CA LEU A 151 -3.73 13.12 -2.40
C LEU A 151 -4.35 14.05 -1.34
N ALA A 152 -3.73 15.20 -1.07
CA ALA A 152 -4.26 16.21 -0.16
C ALA A 152 -5.57 16.82 -0.68
N ASP A 153 -5.62 17.21 -1.96
CA ASP A 153 -6.82 17.75 -2.58
C ASP A 153 -7.96 16.72 -2.63
N LEU A 154 -7.64 15.48 -3.00
CA LEU A 154 -8.61 14.39 -2.93
C LEU A 154 -9.11 14.15 -1.52
N SER A 155 -8.23 14.11 -0.52
CA SER A 155 -8.60 13.84 0.88
C SER A 155 -9.61 14.87 1.40
N TRP A 156 -9.60 16.09 0.87
CA TRP A 156 -10.61 17.12 1.13
C TRP A 156 -11.96 16.83 0.45
N GLN A 157 -11.96 16.24 -0.75
CA GLN A 157 -13.16 15.94 -1.55
C GLN A 157 -13.83 14.60 -1.19
N ILE A 158 -13.02 13.57 -0.89
CA ILE A 158 -13.46 12.21 -0.59
C ILE A 158 -13.95 12.12 0.86
N GLY A 159 -15.16 11.59 1.05
CA GLY A 159 -15.91 11.70 2.32
C GLY A 159 -17.28 12.36 2.15
N MET A 160 -17.53 12.90 0.96
CA MET A 160 -18.86 13.32 0.48
C MET A 160 -19.40 12.41 -0.65
N THR A 161 -18.60 11.46 -1.15
CA THR A 161 -19.00 10.50 -2.19
C THR A 161 -18.33 9.15 -1.93
N ASP A 162 -19.06 8.07 -2.19
CA ASP A 162 -18.52 6.71 -2.16
C ASP A 162 -17.81 6.41 -3.48
N ALA A 163 -16.50 6.64 -3.49
CA ALA A 163 -15.65 6.39 -4.65
C ALA A 163 -14.40 5.61 -4.26
N VAL A 164 -14.10 4.56 -5.03
CA VAL A 164 -12.83 3.84 -4.95
C VAL A 164 -11.79 4.55 -5.81
N VAL A 165 -10.65 4.91 -5.20
CA VAL A 165 -9.57 5.60 -5.90
C VAL A 165 -8.45 4.62 -6.23
N ARG A 166 -8.09 4.61 -7.51
CA ARG A 166 -7.00 3.80 -8.04
C ARG A 166 -5.78 4.66 -8.29
N ILE A 167 -4.61 4.16 -7.88
CA ILE A 167 -3.36 4.91 -7.98
C ILE A 167 -2.35 4.07 -8.76
N PRO A 168 -1.84 4.58 -9.89
CA PRO A 168 -0.72 3.96 -10.55
C PRO A 168 0.57 4.15 -9.75
N ARG A 169 1.38 3.11 -9.69
CA ARG A 169 2.70 3.13 -9.03
C ARG A 169 3.78 2.59 -9.96
N HIS A 170 4.99 3.11 -9.78
CA HIS A 170 6.17 2.74 -10.56
C HIS A 170 7.22 2.11 -9.64
N GLY A 171 7.78 0.98 -10.03
CA GLY A 171 8.84 0.34 -9.25
C GLY A 171 10.13 1.17 -9.32
N LEU A 172 10.68 1.57 -8.17
CA LEU A 172 11.95 2.26 -8.03
C LEU A 172 12.95 1.32 -7.34
N TYR A 173 13.82 0.71 -8.14
CA TYR A 173 14.81 -0.25 -7.68
C TYR A 173 16.06 0.50 -7.21
N ILE A 174 16.29 0.53 -5.89
CA ILE A 174 17.37 1.25 -5.24
C ILE A 174 18.61 0.37 -5.23
N LYS A 175 19.68 0.84 -5.86
CA LYS A 175 20.99 0.19 -5.82
C LYS A 175 21.83 0.69 -4.65
N ASP A 176 21.82 2.01 -4.44
CA ASP A 176 22.51 2.71 -3.36
C ASP A 176 21.86 4.09 -3.14
N ASP A 177 22.37 4.87 -2.19
CA ASP A 177 21.85 6.20 -1.84
C ASP A 177 21.83 7.18 -3.04
N THR A 178 22.61 6.93 -4.09
CA THR A 178 22.77 7.82 -5.24
C THR A 178 22.22 7.27 -6.55
N THR A 179 22.04 5.95 -6.67
CA THR A 179 21.67 5.29 -7.92
C THR A 179 20.43 4.43 -7.76
N ALA A 180 19.48 4.59 -8.67
CA ALA A 180 18.28 3.76 -8.73
C ALA A 180 17.81 3.56 -10.19
N TYR A 181 16.93 2.59 -10.39
CA TYR A 181 16.33 2.28 -11.68
C TYR A 181 14.81 2.40 -11.56
N LEU A 182 14.19 3.23 -12.39
CA LEU A 182 12.75 3.46 -12.40
C LEU A 182 12.10 2.68 -13.54
N ASP A 183 11.19 1.77 -13.21
CA ASP A 183 10.40 1.03 -14.21
C ASP A 183 9.17 1.85 -14.64
N LEU A 184 9.25 2.42 -15.84
CA LEU A 184 8.17 3.14 -16.51
C LEU A 184 7.44 2.26 -17.55
N GLY A 185 7.94 1.05 -17.83
CA GLY A 185 7.35 0.12 -18.78
C GLY A 185 6.15 -0.64 -18.19
N LEU A 186 6.02 -0.71 -16.86
CA LEU A 186 4.90 -1.38 -16.20
C LEU A 186 3.73 -0.42 -15.93
N ARG A 187 2.59 -0.63 -16.58
CA ARG A 187 1.33 0.02 -16.16
C ARG A 187 0.74 -0.68 -14.93
N ASN A 188 1.24 -0.43 -13.72
CA ASN A 188 0.60 -0.95 -12.51
C ASN A 188 -0.45 0.03 -11.98
N ILE A 189 -1.69 -0.42 -11.75
CA ILE A 189 -2.76 0.40 -11.16
C ILE A 189 -3.68 -0.44 -10.29
N GLU A 190 -3.68 -0.15 -9.00
CA GLU A 190 -4.42 -0.89 -7.97
C GLU A 190 -5.37 0.06 -7.21
N GLU A 191 -6.33 -0.53 -6.49
CA GLU A 191 -7.29 0.19 -5.66
C GLU A 191 -6.68 0.46 -4.28
N TRP A 192 -6.54 1.74 -3.93
CA TRP A 192 -5.87 2.16 -2.70
C TRP A 192 -6.77 3.02 -1.81
N GLY A 193 -7.62 3.85 -2.39
CA GLY A 193 -8.56 4.68 -1.64
C GLY A 193 -9.93 4.04 -1.55
N PHE A 194 -10.50 3.99 -0.34
CA PHE A 194 -11.82 3.43 -0.10
C PHE A 194 -12.62 4.22 0.93
N PRO A 195 -13.95 4.34 0.75
CA PRO A 195 -14.86 4.75 1.81
C PRO A 195 -14.81 3.77 2.99
N MET A 196 -15.12 4.26 4.18
CA MET A 196 -15.28 3.45 5.38
C MET A 196 -16.76 3.19 5.64
N SER A 197 -17.24 2.00 5.24
CA SER A 197 -18.62 1.54 5.48
C SER A 197 -18.67 -0.01 5.55
N PRO A 198 -19.80 -0.61 5.98
CA PRO A 198 -20.02 -2.05 5.93
C PRO A 198 -19.79 -2.70 4.57
N ASP A 199 -19.89 -1.92 3.48
CA ASP A 199 -19.75 -2.42 2.11
C ASP A 199 -18.29 -2.58 1.70
N PHE A 200 -17.34 -1.97 2.43
CA PHE A 200 -15.91 -1.91 2.10
C PHE A 200 -15.03 -2.56 3.17
N VAL A 201 -15.25 -3.85 3.44
CA VAL A 201 -14.46 -4.66 4.38
C VAL A 201 -13.55 -5.63 3.65
N TYR A 202 -12.48 -6.08 4.30
CA TYR A 202 -11.63 -7.11 3.72
C TYR A 202 -12.26 -8.49 3.85
N SER A 203 -12.27 -9.24 2.76
CA SER A 203 -12.73 -10.61 2.68
C SER A 203 -11.63 -11.50 2.11
N LYS A 204 -11.68 -12.77 2.47
CA LYS A 204 -10.72 -13.77 1.99
C LYS A 204 -10.98 -14.09 0.52
N ALA A 205 -9.98 -13.91 -0.34
CA ALA A 205 -9.95 -14.49 -1.69
C ALA A 205 -8.93 -15.65 -1.74
N PRO A 206 -8.83 -16.41 -2.85
CA PRO A 206 -7.97 -17.59 -2.88
C PRO A 206 -6.48 -17.33 -2.59
N GLU A 207 -5.94 -16.22 -3.09
CA GLU A 207 -4.49 -15.94 -3.00
C GLU A 207 -4.16 -14.78 -2.03
N TRP A 208 -5.10 -13.87 -1.75
CA TRP A 208 -4.91 -12.71 -0.88
C TRP A 208 -6.25 -12.14 -0.40
N GLU A 209 -6.22 -11.08 0.40
CA GLU A 209 -7.40 -10.34 0.84
C GLU A 209 -7.92 -9.36 -0.22
N ILE A 210 -9.22 -9.36 -0.48
CA ILE A 210 -9.86 -8.37 -1.34
C ILE A 210 -10.76 -7.48 -0.51
N ARG A 211 -10.90 -6.22 -0.89
CA ARG A 211 -11.92 -5.36 -0.28
C ARG A 211 -13.25 -5.61 -0.98
N THR A 212 -14.29 -5.85 -0.20
CA THR A 212 -15.65 -5.94 -0.74
C THR A 212 -16.05 -4.58 -1.29
N THR A 213 -16.95 -4.60 -2.27
CA THR A 213 -17.58 -3.42 -2.83
C THR A 213 -19.07 -3.69 -3.00
N PRO A 214 -19.93 -2.66 -2.91
CA PRO A 214 -21.34 -2.82 -3.23
C PRO A 214 -21.51 -3.09 -4.73
N GLU A 215 -22.68 -3.58 -5.14
CA GLU A 215 -22.97 -3.89 -6.56
C GLU A 215 -22.76 -2.69 -7.49
N THR A 216 -22.99 -1.47 -7.00
CA THR A 216 -22.73 -0.24 -7.74
C THR A 216 -21.91 0.72 -6.90
N PHE A 217 -20.78 1.17 -7.45
CA PHE A 217 -19.92 2.17 -6.83
C PHE A 217 -19.19 2.99 -7.91
N ARG A 218 -18.66 4.15 -7.53
CA ARG A 218 -17.85 4.97 -8.43
C ARG A 218 -16.38 4.61 -8.29
N MET A 219 -15.64 4.70 -9.39
CA MET A 219 -14.22 4.45 -9.42
C MET A 219 -13.52 5.50 -10.29
N PHE A 220 -12.38 6.00 -9.82
CA PHE A 220 -11.54 6.94 -10.57
C PHE A 220 -10.07 6.54 -10.45
N ALA A 221 -9.32 6.75 -11.53
CA ALA A 221 -7.89 6.50 -11.59
C ALA A 221 -7.13 7.83 -11.55
N LEU A 222 -6.14 7.90 -10.67
CA LEU A 222 -5.20 9.02 -10.67
C LEU A 222 -4.17 8.92 -11.81
N PRO A 223 -3.58 10.06 -12.22
CA PRO A 223 -2.49 10.08 -13.18
C PRO A 223 -1.30 9.21 -12.74
N GLN A 224 -0.49 8.80 -13.71
CA GLN A 224 0.80 8.15 -13.46
C GLN A 224 1.84 9.15 -12.95
N GLY A 225 2.82 8.66 -12.20
CA GLY A 225 3.93 9.48 -11.70
C GLY A 225 3.69 10.11 -10.33
N LEU A 226 2.61 9.73 -9.66
CA LEU A 226 2.27 10.20 -8.32
C LEU A 226 2.91 9.38 -7.20
N VAL A 227 3.21 8.10 -7.47
CA VAL A 227 3.73 7.17 -6.48
C VAL A 227 4.84 6.32 -7.08
N VAL A 228 5.90 6.11 -6.30
CA VAL A 228 6.91 5.07 -6.54
C VAL A 228 6.85 4.01 -5.44
N GLU A 229 7.16 2.77 -5.78
CA GLU A 229 7.29 1.64 -4.85
C GLU A 229 8.78 1.31 -4.74
N LEU A 230 9.36 1.47 -3.55
CA LEU A 230 10.77 1.24 -3.29
C LEU A 230 11.08 -0.26 -3.33
N LYS A 231 12.16 -0.63 -4.02
CA LYS A 231 12.64 -2.01 -4.10
C LYS A 231 14.15 -2.03 -3.89
N TYR A 232 14.60 -2.51 -2.74
CA TYR A 232 16.02 -2.50 -2.39
C TYR A 232 16.74 -3.69 -3.05
N LEU A 233 17.72 -3.43 -3.93
CA LEU A 233 18.42 -4.48 -4.69
C LEU A 233 19.38 -5.31 -3.82
N ASP A 234 19.77 -4.80 -2.65
CA ASP A 234 20.56 -5.51 -1.65
C ASP A 234 19.70 -6.33 -0.65
N GLY A 235 18.37 -6.34 -0.81
CA GLY A 235 17.42 -7.06 0.03
C GLY A 235 16.78 -8.30 -0.63
N ASP A 236 15.86 -8.95 0.11
CA ASP A 236 15.00 -10.05 -0.39
C ASP A 236 13.56 -9.55 -0.62
N GLU A 237 13.35 -8.89 -1.75
CA GLU A 237 12.08 -8.30 -2.20
C GLU A 237 10.90 -9.30 -2.21
N PHE A 238 11.15 -10.61 -2.34
CA PHE A 238 10.11 -11.61 -2.57
C PHE A 238 9.82 -12.51 -1.35
N ALA A 239 10.42 -12.22 -0.19
CA ALA A 239 10.25 -13.00 1.05
C ALA A 239 8.78 -13.16 1.51
N HIS A 240 7.90 -12.22 1.12
CA HIS A 240 6.47 -12.25 1.44
C HIS A 240 5.64 -13.24 0.59
N TRP A 241 6.24 -13.92 -0.39
CA TRP A 241 5.59 -14.93 -1.22
C TRP A 241 6.03 -16.34 -0.85
N THR A 242 5.12 -17.32 -0.95
CA THR A 242 5.42 -18.71 -0.63
C THR A 242 6.25 -19.43 -1.71
N ASP A 243 6.11 -19.06 -2.98
CA ASP A 243 6.86 -19.66 -4.10
C ASP A 243 6.97 -18.69 -5.30
N PRO A 244 8.14 -18.07 -5.54
CA PRO A 244 8.35 -17.22 -6.72
C PRO A 244 8.17 -17.95 -8.07
N ALA A 245 8.31 -19.28 -8.12
CA ALA A 245 8.04 -20.04 -9.34
C ALA A 245 6.55 -19.99 -9.75
N SER A 246 5.64 -19.67 -8.82
CA SER A 246 4.22 -19.45 -9.10
C SER A 246 3.94 -18.21 -9.97
N PHE A 247 4.91 -17.31 -10.17
CA PHE A 247 4.76 -16.16 -11.06
C PHE A 247 4.69 -16.54 -12.55
N ALA A 248 5.17 -17.73 -12.91
CA ALA A 248 5.22 -18.21 -14.30
C ALA A 248 3.86 -18.70 -14.83
N THR A 249 2.89 -19.04 -13.97
CA THR A 249 1.74 -19.88 -14.35
C THR A 249 0.40 -19.14 -14.49
N SER A 250 0.27 -17.91 -13.99
CA SER A 250 -1.01 -17.16 -14.00
C SER A 250 -0.93 -15.79 -14.68
N ILE A 251 -1.97 -15.42 -15.45
CA ILE A 251 -2.15 -14.07 -16.01
C ILE A 251 -2.22 -13.01 -14.90
N ARG A 252 -2.76 -13.38 -13.73
CA ARG A 252 -2.84 -12.50 -12.55
C ARG A 252 -1.47 -12.15 -11.96
N ASN A 253 -0.43 -12.93 -12.30
CA ASN A 253 0.94 -12.72 -11.86
C ASN A 253 1.82 -12.02 -12.91
N ARG A 254 1.25 -11.49 -14.02
CA ARG A 254 2.03 -10.76 -15.05
C ARG A 254 2.83 -9.60 -14.46
N ARG A 255 2.23 -8.84 -13.53
CA ARG A 255 2.92 -7.78 -12.76
C ARG A 255 4.12 -8.34 -12.01
N LYS A 256 3.89 -9.32 -11.13
CA LYS A 256 4.94 -9.95 -10.32
C LYS A 256 6.03 -10.60 -11.15
N ARG A 257 5.69 -11.11 -12.34
CA ARG A 257 6.67 -11.59 -13.31
C ARG A 257 7.56 -10.47 -13.85
N ARG A 258 7.00 -9.31 -14.22
CA ARG A 258 7.82 -8.15 -14.65
C ARG A 258 8.71 -7.67 -13.53
N GLU A 259 8.18 -7.52 -12.32
CA GLU A 259 8.98 -7.15 -11.13
C GLU A 259 10.12 -8.13 -10.90
N TRP A 260 9.84 -9.45 -10.94
CA TRP A 260 10.86 -10.49 -10.82
C TRP A 260 11.92 -10.41 -11.93
N THR A 261 11.50 -10.25 -13.18
CA THR A 261 12.42 -10.12 -14.32
C THR A 261 13.31 -8.90 -14.20
N VAL A 262 12.74 -7.74 -13.86
CA VAL A 262 13.51 -6.49 -13.70
C VAL A 262 14.48 -6.60 -12.54
N PHE A 263 14.03 -7.06 -11.37
CA PHE A 263 14.89 -7.22 -10.19
C PHE A 263 16.10 -8.11 -10.48
N ASN A 264 15.90 -9.28 -11.10
CA ASN A 264 16.99 -10.20 -11.43
C ASN A 264 17.91 -9.66 -12.53
N ALA A 265 17.38 -8.99 -13.55
CA ALA A 265 18.20 -8.37 -14.59
C ALA A 265 19.12 -7.28 -14.01
N LEU A 266 18.57 -6.41 -13.15
CA LEU A 266 19.34 -5.35 -12.50
C LEU A 266 20.44 -5.91 -11.60
N ASN A 267 20.17 -6.98 -10.84
CA ASN A 267 21.19 -7.67 -10.05
C ASN A 267 22.29 -8.33 -10.90
N ASN A 268 22.00 -8.63 -12.18
CA ASN A 268 22.99 -9.10 -13.15
C ASN A 268 23.69 -7.95 -13.91
N GLY A 269 23.38 -6.69 -13.59
CA GLY A 269 23.95 -5.51 -14.25
C GLY A 269 23.32 -5.19 -15.61
N GLU A 270 22.16 -5.77 -15.91
CA GLU A 270 21.39 -5.52 -17.14
C GLU A 270 20.24 -4.56 -16.86
N VAL A 271 20.06 -3.54 -17.70
CA VAL A 271 18.93 -2.60 -17.62
C VAL A 271 17.87 -2.96 -18.67
N PRO A 272 16.70 -3.51 -18.27
CA PRO A 272 15.67 -3.93 -19.22
C PRO A 272 14.97 -2.77 -19.93
N GLU A 273 14.25 -3.09 -21.01
CA GLU A 273 13.40 -2.12 -21.71
C GLU A 273 12.31 -1.54 -20.78
N GLY A 274 12.08 -0.23 -20.91
CA GLY A 274 11.14 0.52 -20.07
C GLY A 274 11.69 0.86 -18.68
N VAL A 275 12.93 0.45 -18.35
CA VAL A 275 13.61 0.80 -17.09
C VAL A 275 14.63 1.91 -17.36
N THR A 276 14.59 2.96 -16.55
CA THR A 276 15.47 4.13 -16.68
C THR A 276 16.42 4.21 -15.49
N GLU A 277 17.72 4.23 -15.74
CA GLU A 277 18.73 4.52 -14.70
C GLU A 277 18.69 6.00 -14.32
N ILE A 278 18.72 6.27 -13.02
CA ILE A 278 18.69 7.60 -12.44
C ILE A 278 19.83 7.72 -11.42
N VAL A 279 20.66 8.75 -11.61
CA VAL A 279 21.75 9.10 -10.70
C VAL A 279 21.44 10.45 -10.05
N ALA A 280 21.40 10.45 -8.73
CA ALA A 280 21.12 11.63 -7.92
C ALA A 280 22.32 12.60 -7.90
N PRO A 281 22.06 13.92 -7.81
CA PRO A 281 23.11 14.90 -7.53
C PRO A 281 23.83 14.63 -6.20
N ALA A 282 25.07 15.09 -6.08
CA ALA A 282 25.84 14.96 -4.84
C ALA A 282 25.10 15.52 -3.62
N GLY A 283 25.05 14.74 -2.54
CA GLY A 283 24.39 15.13 -1.29
C GLY A 283 22.86 14.99 -1.28
N VAL A 284 22.26 14.44 -2.34
CA VAL A 284 20.81 14.18 -2.41
C VAL A 284 20.59 12.68 -2.54
N HIS A 285 19.72 12.13 -1.69
CA HIS A 285 19.34 10.73 -1.80
C HIS A 285 18.51 10.47 -3.07
N VAL A 286 18.70 9.35 -3.74
CA VAL A 286 18.07 9.05 -5.02
C VAL A 286 16.55 9.02 -4.96
N VAL A 287 15.98 8.52 -3.86
CA VAL A 287 14.52 8.58 -3.63
C VAL A 287 14.02 10.02 -3.65
N ASP A 288 14.63 10.94 -2.88
CA ASP A 288 14.26 12.36 -2.89
C ASP A 288 14.45 13.02 -4.26
N HIS A 289 15.54 12.67 -4.95
CA HIS A 289 15.77 13.18 -6.30
C HIS A 289 14.65 12.75 -7.27
N VAL A 290 14.27 11.46 -7.22
CA VAL A 290 13.21 10.91 -8.05
C VAL A 290 11.87 11.55 -7.74
N THR A 291 11.49 11.63 -6.47
CA THR A 291 10.14 12.04 -6.04
C THR A 291 9.92 13.55 -6.08
N HIS A 292 10.97 14.36 -5.87
CA HIS A 292 10.84 15.81 -5.84
C HIS A 292 11.26 16.51 -7.14
N ALA A 293 12.13 15.90 -7.96
CA ALA A 293 12.72 16.59 -9.12
C ALA A 293 12.58 15.84 -10.43
N TRP A 294 12.97 14.56 -10.47
CA TRP A 294 13.04 13.82 -11.74
C TRP A 294 11.64 13.46 -12.26
N LEU A 295 10.85 12.72 -11.48
CA LEU A 295 9.56 12.19 -11.92
C LEU A 295 8.48 13.27 -12.11
N PRO A 296 8.43 14.35 -11.30
CA PRO A 296 7.55 15.49 -11.57
C PRO A 296 7.86 16.22 -12.89
N ARG A 297 9.09 16.13 -13.42
CA ARG A 297 9.51 16.79 -14.66
C ARG A 297 9.57 15.86 -15.87
N ALA A 298 9.42 14.55 -15.65
CA ALA A 298 9.46 13.56 -16.71
C ALA A 298 8.28 13.80 -17.69
N PRO A 299 8.52 13.83 -19.01
CA PRO A 299 7.47 14.06 -19.99
C PRO A 299 6.44 12.93 -19.95
N ARG A 300 5.16 13.29 -20.06
CA ARG A 300 4.01 12.38 -20.03
C ARG A 300 3.23 12.45 -21.36
N PRO A 301 2.52 11.37 -21.74
CA PRO A 301 2.37 10.09 -21.03
C PRO A 301 3.63 9.24 -21.07
N PHE A 302 3.84 8.38 -20.06
CA PHE A 302 4.92 7.40 -20.09
C PHE A 302 4.64 6.33 -21.14
N ALA A 303 5.68 5.89 -21.84
CA ALA A 303 5.61 4.75 -22.74
C ALA A 303 5.53 3.46 -21.92
N VAL A 304 4.31 2.98 -21.70
CA VAL A 304 4.03 1.73 -20.97
C VAL A 304 3.84 0.57 -21.94
N ASP A 305 4.25 -0.63 -21.52
CA ASP A 305 3.91 -1.86 -22.22
C ASP A 305 2.39 -2.07 -22.18
N ASP A 306 1.80 -2.21 -23.37
CA ASP A 306 0.47 -2.73 -23.64
C ASP A 306 -0.75 -1.79 -23.36
N PRO A 307 -1.38 -1.21 -24.41
CA PRO A 307 -2.60 -0.42 -24.28
C PRO A 307 -3.83 -1.21 -23.80
N ASP A 308 -3.81 -2.55 -23.82
CA ASP A 308 -4.93 -3.40 -23.38
C ASP A 308 -4.98 -3.64 -21.86
N HIS A 309 -3.95 -3.27 -21.09
CA HIS A 309 -4.00 -3.39 -19.62
C HIS A 309 -5.13 -2.56 -18.99
N ALA A 310 -5.52 -1.43 -19.62
CA ALA A 310 -6.68 -0.65 -19.19
C ALA A 310 -7.99 -1.45 -19.28
N LYS A 311 -8.12 -2.37 -20.25
CA LYS A 311 -9.36 -3.11 -20.50
C LYS A 311 -9.55 -4.28 -19.53
N LEU A 312 -8.47 -4.83 -18.98
CA LEU A 312 -8.50 -5.92 -17.99
C LEU A 312 -9.10 -5.50 -16.65
N HIS A 313 -9.00 -4.21 -16.30
CA HIS A 313 -9.52 -3.68 -15.03
C HIS A 313 -10.79 -2.82 -15.19
N LEU A 314 -11.38 -2.81 -16.38
CA LEU A 314 -12.69 -2.22 -16.68
C LEU A 314 -13.80 -3.29 -16.75
N ARG A 315 -13.46 -4.55 -16.47
CA ARG A 315 -14.42 -5.65 -16.33
C ARG A 315 -14.48 -6.08 -14.86
N ALA A 316 -15.20 -5.29 -14.08
CA ALA A 316 -16.04 -5.81 -13.00
C ALA A 316 -17.48 -5.86 -13.55
#